data_AF-A0A1S3DVV8-F1
#
_entry.id   AF-A0A1S3DVV8-F1
#
_cell.length_a   1.000
_cell.length_b   1.000
_cell.length_c   1.000
_cell.angle_alpha   90.00
_cell.angle_beta   90.00
_cell.angle_gamma   90.00
#
_symmetry.space_group_name_H-M   'P 1'
#
loop_
_entity.id
_entity.type
_entity.pdbx_description
1 polymer ?
#
loop_
_entity_poly.entity_id
_entity_poly.type
_entity_poly.pdbx_seq_one_letter_code
_entity_poly.pdbx_strand_id
1 'polypeptide(L)'
;MLQMIAMSMRCIGPWAMFYLAPAVSDYYVPWKDMVEHKIQSGSHLLDVKLVQVPKMLSVLRKDWAPLAFCISFKLETDSSILLNQTNAALEKYKMHAVVANELLTRKEQVVVVTSSEKITVLRDNGESANDVENPLIKLLSERHVSYIEDSSRYTIPYQRSRVVILHRASSLLTTFRDLHQIKMNFTKIRRSYPNRKEMLWRDVVA
;
A
#
# COMPACT_ATOMS: atom_id res chain seq x y z
N MET A 1 12.04 4.57 6.28
CA MET A 1 11.71 3.90 5.00
C MET A 1 10.51 4.53 4.28
N LEU A 2 9.29 4.53 4.83
CA LEU A 2 8.10 5.09 4.16
C LEU A 2 8.30 6.54 3.67
N GLN A 3 8.83 7.41 4.53
CA GLN A 3 9.11 8.81 4.18
C GLN A 3 9.99 8.96 2.94
N MET A 4 11.10 8.21 2.89
CA MET A 4 12.05 8.29 1.78
C MET A 4 11.39 7.87 0.47
N ILE A 5 10.64 6.75 0.48
CA ILE A 5 9.92 6.27 -0.71
C ILE A 5 8.88 7.31 -1.13
N ALA A 6 8.12 7.85 -0.17
CA ALA A 6 7.07 8.83 -0.44
C ALA A 6 7.62 10.11 -1.08
N MET A 7 8.71 10.66 -0.52
CA MET A 7 9.36 11.84 -1.08
C MET A 7 9.95 11.57 -2.46
N SER A 8 10.53 10.40 -2.70
CA SER A 8 11.03 10.02 -4.03
C SER A 8 9.92 9.85 -5.07
N MET A 9 8.74 9.36 -4.66
CA MET A 9 7.58 9.21 -5.56
C MET A 9 6.86 10.53 -5.83
N ARG A 10 7.24 11.64 -5.16
CA ARG A 10 6.58 12.94 -5.33
C ARG A 10 6.62 13.46 -6.77
N CYS A 11 7.68 13.18 -7.52
CA CYS A 11 7.82 13.58 -8.93
C CYS A 11 6.89 12.81 -9.88
N ILE A 12 6.41 11.63 -9.47
CA ILE A 12 5.47 10.81 -10.24
C ILE A 12 4.05 11.39 -10.14
N GLY A 13 3.75 12.08 -9.03
CA GLY A 13 2.49 12.79 -8.84
C GLY A 13 1.27 11.85 -8.91
N PRO A 14 0.20 12.21 -9.68
CA PRO A 14 -1.02 11.41 -9.79
C PRO A 14 -0.82 9.97 -10.24
N TRP A 15 0.28 9.69 -10.93
CA TRP A 15 0.62 8.36 -11.42
C TRP A 15 1.14 7.41 -10.33
N ALA A 16 1.45 7.93 -9.13
CA ALA A 16 1.87 7.14 -7.99
C ALA A 16 0.65 6.62 -7.21
N MET A 17 0.72 5.36 -6.78
CA MET A 17 -0.24 4.77 -5.84
C MET A 17 0.48 4.30 -4.58
N PHE A 18 -0.06 4.66 -3.41
CA PHE A 18 0.30 4.08 -2.11
C PHE A 18 -0.79 3.09 -1.69
N TYR A 19 -0.46 1.79 -1.69
CA TYR A 19 -1.27 0.70 -1.16
C TYR A 19 -0.79 0.34 0.25
N LEU A 20 -1.38 0.98 1.27
CA LEU A 20 -0.91 0.92 2.66
C LEU A 20 -1.61 -0.18 3.47
N ALA A 21 -1.33 -1.44 3.12
CA ALA A 21 -1.84 -2.62 3.81
C ALA A 21 -1.10 -3.12 5.08
N PRO A 22 0.10 -2.63 5.48
CA PRO A 22 0.79 -3.24 6.62
C PRO A 22 0.08 -2.91 7.94
N ALA A 23 0.03 -3.89 8.84
CA ALA A 23 -0.33 -3.68 10.24
C ALA A 23 0.82 -2.96 10.95
N VAL A 24 0.66 -1.65 11.15
CA VAL A 24 1.64 -0.80 11.84
C VAL A 24 1.30 -0.79 13.33
N SER A 25 2.30 -0.94 14.19
CA SER A 25 2.13 -0.83 15.64
C SER A 25 1.56 0.54 16.03
N ASP A 26 0.54 0.56 16.89
CA ASP A 26 -0.02 1.82 17.42
C ASP A 26 0.81 2.40 18.56
N TYR A 27 1.66 1.58 19.17
CA TYR A 27 2.50 1.92 20.31
C TYR A 27 3.93 1.43 20.12
N TYR A 28 4.90 2.12 20.71
CA TYR A 28 6.32 1.76 20.68
C TYR A 28 7.04 2.16 21.97
N VAL A 29 8.23 1.62 22.18
CA VAL A 29 9.15 2.05 23.25
C VAL A 29 10.12 3.08 22.66
N PRO A 30 10.21 4.31 23.18
CA PRO A 30 11.20 5.28 22.74
C PRO A 30 12.61 4.74 22.90
N TRP A 31 13.51 5.09 21.96
CA TRP A 31 14.90 4.62 21.99
C TRP A 31 15.60 4.90 23.33
N LYS A 32 15.38 6.09 23.90
CA LYS A 32 15.90 6.51 25.20
C LYS A 32 15.43 5.64 26.38
N ASP A 33 14.31 4.94 26.23
CA ASP A 33 13.67 4.11 27.26
C ASP A 33 13.86 2.61 26.96
N MET A 34 14.56 2.27 25.87
CA MET A 34 14.80 0.89 25.44
C MET A 34 15.98 0.31 26.22
N VAL A 35 15.74 -0.79 26.96
CA VAL A 35 16.78 -1.49 27.70
C VAL A 35 17.67 -2.31 26.76
N GLU A 36 18.99 -2.25 26.94
CA GLU A 36 19.95 -2.99 26.10
C GLU A 36 19.97 -4.49 26.41
N HIS A 37 19.70 -4.83 27.67
CA HIS A 37 19.78 -6.20 28.14
C HIS A 37 18.40 -6.80 28.32
N LYS A 38 18.34 -8.13 28.18
CA LYS A 38 17.14 -8.92 28.46
C LYS A 38 16.56 -8.53 29.82
N ILE A 39 15.28 -8.18 29.83
CA ILE A 39 14.52 -7.97 31.07
C ILE A 39 14.54 -9.28 31.86
N GLN A 40 15.13 -9.26 33.04
CA GLN A 40 15.28 -10.45 33.87
C GLN A 40 13.97 -10.78 34.58
N SER A 41 13.64 -12.06 34.68
CA SER A 41 12.51 -12.54 35.47
C SER A 41 12.89 -12.51 36.96
N GLY A 42 12.59 -11.41 37.64
CA GLY A 42 13.01 -11.19 39.05
C GLY A 42 11.93 -10.68 40.01
N SER A 43 10.70 -10.41 39.53
CA SER A 43 9.55 -10.03 40.36
C SER A 43 8.27 -10.61 39.76
N HIS A 44 7.21 -10.76 40.55
CA HIS A 44 5.94 -11.34 40.09
C HIS A 44 5.21 -10.52 39.02
N LEU A 45 5.57 -9.24 38.81
CA LEU A 45 4.91 -8.34 37.85
C LEU A 45 5.89 -7.72 36.85
N LEU A 46 5.45 -7.60 35.59
CA LEU A 46 6.15 -6.96 34.47
C LEU A 46 5.35 -5.74 34.01
N ASP A 47 5.89 -4.55 34.24
CA ASP A 47 5.30 -3.29 33.78
C ASP A 47 5.95 -2.84 32.46
N VAL A 48 5.15 -2.73 31.40
CA VAL A 48 5.59 -2.26 30.09
C VAL A 48 4.97 -0.90 29.79
N LYS A 49 5.81 0.14 29.67
CA LYS A 49 5.38 1.49 29.27
C LYS A 49 5.59 1.67 27.78
N LEU A 50 4.50 1.92 27.05
CA LEU A 50 4.53 2.23 25.63
C LEU A 50 3.98 3.63 25.37
N VAL A 51 4.49 4.28 24.33
CA VAL A 51 3.98 5.58 23.87
C VAL A 51 3.32 5.42 22.51
N GLN A 52 2.36 6.29 22.19
CA GLN A 52 1.62 6.24 20.94
C GLN A 52 2.52 6.59 19.74
N VAL A 53 2.39 5.84 18.65
CA VAL A 53 3.07 6.12 17.38
C VAL A 53 2.47 7.36 16.71
N PRO A 54 3.30 8.33 16.26
CA PRO A 54 2.83 9.47 15.51
C PRO A 54 2.05 9.07 14.25
N LYS A 55 0.92 9.74 13.99
CA LYS A 55 0.03 9.39 12.86
C LYS A 55 0.57 9.97 11.55
N MET A 56 1.45 9.22 10.90
CA MET A 56 2.21 9.66 9.72
C MET A 56 1.40 9.81 8.42
N LEU A 57 0.18 9.26 8.36
CA LEU A 57 -0.67 9.32 7.16
C LEU A 57 -1.05 10.75 6.75
N SER A 58 -1.22 11.66 7.72
CA SER A 58 -1.46 13.07 7.43
C SER A 58 -0.26 13.72 6.74
N VAL A 59 0.95 13.42 7.20
CA VAL A 59 2.20 13.96 6.65
C VAL A 59 2.44 13.39 5.25
N LEU A 60 2.12 12.11 5.03
CA LEU A 60 2.18 11.50 3.70
C LEU A 60 1.33 12.29 2.68
N ARG A 61 0.08 12.60 3.03
CA ARG A 61 -0.90 13.25 2.16
C ARG A 61 -0.69 14.75 1.98
N LYS A 62 -0.04 15.42 2.93
CA LYS A 62 0.21 16.87 2.87
C LYS A 62 1.60 17.20 2.34
N ASP A 63 2.61 16.49 2.81
CA ASP A 63 4.00 16.92 2.69
C ASP A 63 4.83 15.99 1.80
N TRP A 64 4.73 14.67 2.00
CA TRP A 64 5.63 13.74 1.32
C TRP A 64 5.19 13.42 -0.12
N ALA A 65 3.92 13.09 -0.33
CA ALA A 65 3.38 12.70 -1.63
C ALA A 65 1.94 13.21 -1.84
N PRO A 66 1.71 14.54 -1.89
CA PRO A 66 0.37 15.12 -1.86
C PRO A 66 -0.50 14.78 -3.08
N LEU A 67 0.13 14.57 -4.24
CA LEU A 67 -0.56 14.25 -5.49
C LEU A 67 -0.68 12.75 -5.75
N ALA A 68 -0.15 11.88 -4.88
CA ALA A 68 -0.24 10.46 -5.10
C ALA A 68 -1.61 9.92 -4.72
N PHE A 69 -2.10 8.93 -5.45
CA PHE A 69 -3.28 8.16 -5.07
C PHE A 69 -2.95 7.35 -3.81
N CYS A 70 -3.82 7.34 -2.81
CA CYS A 70 -3.50 6.84 -1.48
C CYS A 70 -4.66 6.04 -0.91
N ILE A 71 -4.33 4.78 -0.61
CA ILE A 71 -5.26 3.76 -0.15
C ILE A 71 -4.72 3.26 1.19
N SER A 72 -5.60 3.20 2.19
CA SER A 72 -5.24 2.67 3.51
C SER A 72 -6.16 1.52 3.90
N PHE A 73 -5.70 0.69 4.84
CA PHE A 73 -6.43 -0.49 5.29
C PHE A 73 -6.87 -0.33 6.74
N LYS A 74 -8.08 -0.81 7.03
CA LYS A 74 -8.61 -0.97 8.39
C LYS A 74 -9.07 -2.41 8.56
N LEU A 75 -8.59 -3.03 9.63
CA LEU A 75 -8.89 -4.41 10.00
C LEU A 75 -9.49 -4.37 11.40
N GLU A 76 -10.69 -4.86 11.55
CA GLU A 76 -11.39 -4.95 12.83
C GLU A 76 -12.07 -6.31 12.97
N THR A 77 -12.57 -6.61 14.16
CA THR A 77 -13.39 -7.81 14.42
C THR A 77 -14.89 -7.51 14.50
N ASP A 78 -15.26 -6.22 14.61
CA ASP A 78 -16.64 -5.76 14.75
C ASP A 78 -17.00 -4.80 13.61
N SER A 79 -18.05 -5.11 12.85
CA SER A 79 -18.49 -4.34 11.68
C SER A 79 -18.92 -2.91 12.02
N SER A 80 -19.50 -2.68 13.20
CA SER A 80 -19.98 -1.36 13.63
C SER A 80 -18.81 -0.43 13.93
N ILE A 81 -17.75 -0.96 14.57
CA ILE A 81 -16.50 -0.24 14.84
C ILE A 81 -15.76 0.01 13.52
N LEU A 82 -15.70 -1.01 12.66
CA LEU A 82 -14.99 -0.97 11.39
C LEU A 82 -15.44 0.21 10.52
N LEU A 83 -16.76 0.36 10.31
CA LEU A 83 -17.28 1.44 9.46
C LEU A 83 -17.03 2.82 10.06
N ASN A 84 -17.20 2.98 11.38
CA ASN A 84 -16.97 4.26 12.05
C ASN A 84 -15.50 4.68 11.96
N GLN A 85 -14.57 3.77 12.24
CA GLN A 85 -13.14 4.05 12.13
C GLN A 85 -12.72 4.31 10.67
N THR A 86 -13.33 3.59 9.72
CA THR A 86 -13.06 3.75 8.29
C THR A 86 -13.42 5.15 7.82
N ASN A 87 -14.63 5.64 8.13
CA ASN A 87 -15.05 7.00 7.79
C ASN A 87 -14.17 8.05 8.50
N ALA A 88 -13.84 7.83 9.78
CA ALA A 88 -12.96 8.70 10.53
C ALA A 88 -11.55 8.78 9.91
N ALA A 89 -10.99 7.65 9.45
CA ALA A 89 -9.69 7.61 8.79
C ALA A 89 -9.73 8.30 7.42
N LEU A 90 -10.78 8.07 6.63
CA LEU A 90 -10.98 8.72 5.34
C LEU A 90 -10.97 10.25 5.51
N GLU A 91 -11.74 10.77 6.45
CA GLU A 91 -11.84 12.21 6.70
C GLU A 91 -10.59 12.81 7.33
N LYS A 92 -10.03 12.16 8.34
CA LYS A 92 -8.86 12.66 9.08
C LYS A 92 -7.62 12.74 8.20
N TYR A 93 -7.38 11.71 7.40
CA TYR A 93 -6.18 11.59 6.58
C TYR A 93 -6.40 11.99 5.13
N LYS A 94 -7.64 12.29 4.72
CA LYS A 94 -8.01 12.64 3.35
C LYS A 94 -7.56 11.57 2.36
N MET A 95 -7.79 10.30 2.71
CA MET A 95 -7.46 9.16 1.83
C MET A 95 -8.39 9.15 0.61
N HIS A 96 -7.90 8.61 -0.50
CA HIS A 96 -8.74 8.43 -1.68
C HIS A 96 -9.65 7.21 -1.53
N ALA A 97 -9.15 6.17 -0.87
CA ALA A 97 -9.94 5.02 -0.47
C ALA A 97 -9.44 4.45 0.87
N VAL A 98 -10.36 3.86 1.63
CA VAL A 98 -10.05 3.03 2.79
C VAL A 98 -10.66 1.65 2.57
N VAL A 99 -9.82 0.62 2.57
CA VAL A 99 -10.27 -0.77 2.49
C VAL A 99 -10.55 -1.26 3.90
N ALA A 100 -11.82 -1.49 4.17
CA ALA A 100 -12.35 -1.99 5.43
C ALA A 100 -12.51 -3.50 5.35
N ASN A 101 -11.98 -4.18 6.35
CA ASN A 101 -11.91 -5.63 6.36
C ASN A 101 -12.24 -6.16 7.77
N GLU A 102 -13.10 -7.18 7.84
CA GLU A 102 -13.33 -7.94 9.07
C GLU A 102 -12.40 -9.15 9.15
N LEU A 103 -11.75 -9.34 10.30
CA LEU A 103 -10.69 -10.35 10.48
C LEU A 103 -11.07 -11.75 9.99
N LEU A 104 -12.30 -12.18 10.22
CA LEU A 104 -12.81 -13.51 9.89
C LEU A 104 -13.08 -13.69 8.40
N THR A 105 -13.51 -12.64 7.71
CA THR A 105 -13.93 -12.69 6.30
C THR A 105 -12.92 -12.06 5.35
N ARG A 106 -11.72 -11.73 5.86
CA ARG A 106 -10.71 -10.92 5.18
C ARG A 106 -10.21 -11.41 3.83
N LYS A 107 -10.32 -12.71 3.57
CA LYS A 107 -9.94 -13.35 2.30
C LYS A 107 -11.12 -13.48 1.34
N GLU A 108 -12.34 -13.37 1.87
CA GLU A 108 -13.58 -13.64 1.17
C GLU A 108 -14.24 -12.34 0.69
N GLN A 109 -14.19 -11.28 1.51
CA GLN A 109 -14.76 -9.99 1.19
C GLN A 109 -14.02 -8.82 1.85
N VAL A 110 -14.11 -7.66 1.21
CA VAL A 110 -13.72 -6.37 1.78
C VAL A 110 -14.72 -5.30 1.36
N VAL A 111 -14.78 -4.20 2.11
CA VAL A 111 -15.57 -3.02 1.75
C VAL A 111 -14.60 -1.89 1.43
N VAL A 112 -14.62 -1.40 0.19
CA VAL A 112 -13.86 -0.22 -0.23
C VAL A 112 -14.73 1.01 0.00
N VAL A 113 -14.28 1.90 0.88
CA VAL A 113 -14.96 3.14 1.22
C VAL A 113 -14.22 4.32 0.62
N THR A 114 -14.94 5.15 -0.14
CA THR A 114 -14.44 6.43 -0.68
C THR A 114 -15.32 7.58 -0.16
N SER A 115 -15.04 8.81 -0.58
CA SER A 115 -15.87 9.96 -0.20
C SER A 115 -17.27 9.94 -0.83
N SER A 116 -17.47 9.19 -1.93
CA SER A 116 -18.73 9.17 -2.68
C SER A 116 -19.49 7.86 -2.56
N GLU A 117 -18.81 6.75 -2.24
CA GLU A 117 -19.42 5.42 -2.32
C GLU A 117 -18.80 4.43 -1.34
N LYS A 118 -19.51 3.31 -1.17
CA LYS A 118 -19.06 2.12 -0.45
C LYS A 118 -19.31 0.91 -1.34
N ILE A 119 -18.24 0.20 -1.69
CA ILE A 119 -18.31 -0.94 -2.61
C ILE A 119 -17.87 -2.20 -1.87
N THR A 120 -18.74 -3.20 -1.82
CA THR A 120 -18.36 -4.53 -1.35
C THR A 120 -17.68 -5.29 -2.48
N VAL A 121 -16.46 -5.75 -2.23
CA VAL A 121 -15.68 -6.60 -3.14
C VAL A 121 -15.68 -8.00 -2.56
N LEU A 122 -16.05 -8.98 -3.38
CA LEU A 122 -16.07 -10.39 -3.03
C LEU A 122 -14.96 -11.12 -3.78
N ARG A 123 -14.47 -12.22 -3.22
CA ARG A 123 -13.55 -13.14 -3.91
C ARG A 123 -14.16 -13.69 -5.20
N ASP A 124 -13.29 -14.11 -6.12
CA ASP A 124 -13.72 -14.87 -7.29
C ASP A 124 -14.00 -16.33 -6.91
N ASN A 125 -15.20 -16.81 -7.22
CA ASN A 125 -15.63 -18.19 -6.95
C ASN A 125 -15.08 -19.22 -7.97
N GLY A 126 -14.28 -18.76 -8.94
CA GLY A 126 -13.79 -19.60 -10.05
C GLY A 126 -12.78 -20.66 -9.64
N GLU A 127 -11.99 -20.41 -8.58
CA GLU A 127 -11.02 -21.37 -8.03
C GLU A 127 -10.93 -21.21 -6.51
N SER A 128 -10.83 -22.32 -5.78
CA SER A 128 -10.73 -22.34 -4.31
C SER A 128 -9.51 -21.59 -3.77
N ALA A 129 -8.47 -21.41 -4.59
CA ALA A 129 -7.23 -20.72 -4.26
C ALA A 129 -7.31 -19.19 -4.42
N ASN A 130 -8.33 -18.66 -5.12
CA ASN A 130 -8.48 -17.22 -5.32
C ASN A 130 -9.04 -16.55 -4.08
N ASP A 131 -8.35 -15.51 -3.61
CA ASP A 131 -8.83 -14.60 -2.58
C ASP A 131 -9.38 -13.31 -3.20
N VAL A 132 -9.76 -12.38 -2.33
CA VAL A 132 -10.34 -11.08 -2.71
C VAL A 132 -9.34 -10.11 -3.37
N GLU A 133 -8.04 -10.43 -3.44
CA GLU A 133 -7.02 -9.46 -3.90
C GLU A 133 -7.18 -9.11 -5.38
N ASN A 134 -7.42 -10.08 -6.27
CA ASN A 134 -7.60 -9.81 -7.71
C ASN A 134 -8.75 -8.84 -8.00
N PRO A 135 -9.99 -9.08 -7.53
CA PRO A 135 -11.09 -8.14 -7.74
C PRO A 135 -10.86 -6.80 -7.02
N LEU A 136 -10.19 -6.80 -5.86
CA LEU A 136 -9.82 -5.57 -5.15
C LEU A 136 -8.83 -4.71 -5.95
N ILE A 137 -7.75 -5.31 -6.44
CA ILE A 137 -6.72 -4.64 -7.24
C ILE A 137 -7.32 -4.09 -8.53
N LYS A 138 -8.21 -4.85 -9.17
CA LYS A 138 -8.92 -4.39 -10.37
C LYS A 138 -9.70 -3.11 -10.09
N LEU A 139 -10.55 -3.11 -9.06
CA LEU A 139 -11.33 -1.95 -8.67
C LEU A 139 -10.44 -0.73 -8.34
N LEU A 140 -9.39 -0.93 -7.55
CA LEU A 140 -8.51 0.17 -7.13
C LEU A 140 -7.68 0.72 -8.30
N SER A 141 -7.31 -0.12 -9.26
CA SER A 141 -6.63 0.29 -10.49
C SER A 141 -7.54 1.13 -11.38
N GLU A 142 -8.80 0.73 -11.57
CA GLU A 142 -9.80 1.51 -12.32
C GLU A 142 -10.01 2.89 -11.68
N ARG A 143 -10.14 2.94 -10.35
CA ARG A 143 -10.26 4.21 -9.60
C ARG A 143 -9.01 5.09 -9.72
N HIS A 144 -7.82 4.49 -9.77
CA HIS A 144 -6.58 5.23 -9.97
C HIS A 144 -6.47 5.81 -11.38
N VAL A 145 -6.94 5.08 -12.41
CA VAL A 145 -7.04 5.61 -13.78
C VAL A 145 -7.94 6.84 -13.81
N SER A 146 -9.13 6.77 -13.22
CA SER A 146 -10.03 7.94 -13.13
C SER A 146 -9.38 9.12 -12.39
N TYR A 147 -8.65 8.86 -11.30
CA TYR A 147 -7.91 9.89 -10.58
C TYR A 147 -6.82 10.57 -11.43
N ILE A 148 -6.08 9.79 -12.23
CA ILE A 148 -5.06 10.32 -13.14
C ILE A 148 -5.73 11.20 -14.21
N GLU A 149 -6.82 10.73 -14.81
CA GLU A 149 -7.58 11.49 -15.81
C GLU A 149 -8.09 12.81 -15.24
N ASP A 150 -8.70 12.79 -14.05
CA ASP A 150 -9.20 14.01 -13.41
C ASP A 150 -8.08 14.96 -13.04
N SER A 151 -6.95 14.45 -12.55
CA SER A 151 -5.77 15.28 -12.23
C SER A 151 -5.15 15.92 -13.48
N SER A 152 -5.23 15.25 -14.63
CA SER A 152 -4.72 15.76 -15.91
C SER A 152 -5.53 16.95 -16.44
N ARG A 153 -6.81 17.06 -16.09
CA ARG A 153 -7.67 18.19 -16.50
C ARG A 153 -7.28 19.51 -15.84
N TYR A 154 -6.56 19.46 -14.72
CA TYR A 154 -6.11 20.64 -13.95
C TYR A 154 -4.62 20.97 -14.14
N THR A 155 -3.87 20.15 -14.88
CA THR A 155 -2.45 20.39 -15.15
C THR A 155 -2.23 20.84 -16.58
N ILE A 156 -1.72 22.07 -16.77
CA ILE A 156 -1.20 22.57 -18.04
C ILE A 156 -0.13 21.59 -18.53
N PRO A 157 -0.11 21.17 -19.82
CA PRO A 157 0.68 20.01 -20.25
C PRO A 157 2.18 20.30 -20.13
N TYR A 158 2.82 19.72 -19.10
CA TYR A 158 4.27 19.57 -19.06
C TYR A 158 4.65 18.14 -19.50
N GLN A 159 5.68 18.06 -20.32
CA GLN A 159 5.93 16.97 -21.26
C GLN A 159 6.04 15.57 -20.65
N ARG A 160 5.50 14.59 -21.40
CA ARG A 160 5.69 13.13 -21.34
C ARG A 160 6.91 12.70 -20.52
N SER A 161 6.73 11.84 -19.51
CA SER A 161 7.52 10.61 -19.36
C SER A 161 7.07 9.65 -18.24
N ARG A 162 6.92 8.37 -18.66
CA ARG A 162 7.16 7.10 -17.95
C ARG A 162 6.26 6.73 -16.76
N VAL A 163 5.37 5.75 -17.01
CA VAL A 163 4.69 4.92 -16.02
C VAL A 163 5.72 4.03 -15.31
N VAL A 164 5.75 4.04 -13.98
CA VAL A 164 6.54 3.13 -13.14
C VAL A 164 5.57 2.39 -12.22
N ILE A 165 5.33 1.10 -12.48
CA ILE A 165 4.60 0.20 -11.58
C ILE A 165 5.64 -0.57 -10.76
N LEU A 166 5.70 -0.33 -9.45
CA LEU A 166 6.54 -1.11 -8.53
C LEU A 166 5.71 -2.27 -7.96
N HIS A 167 5.88 -3.47 -8.51
CA HIS A 167 5.47 -4.70 -7.85
C HIS A 167 6.56 -5.12 -6.85
N ARG A 168 6.24 -5.20 -5.56
CA ARG A 168 7.14 -5.85 -4.60
C ARG A 168 6.79 -7.33 -4.56
N ALA A 169 7.77 -8.18 -4.82
CA ALA A 169 7.73 -9.59 -4.46
C ALA A 169 7.68 -9.67 -2.93
N SER A 170 6.63 -10.30 -2.40
CA SER A 170 6.58 -10.74 -1.01
C SER A 170 7.37 -12.03 -0.86
N SER A 171 7.99 -12.16 0.30
CA SER A 171 8.82 -13.27 0.76
C SER A 171 8.20 -14.64 0.50
N LEU A 172 8.90 -15.48 -0.29
CA LEU A 172 8.95 -16.95 -0.31
C LEU A 172 9.08 -17.48 -1.76
N LEU A 173 10.26 -17.39 -2.40
CA LEU A 173 10.57 -18.22 -3.57
C LEU A 173 12.08 -18.51 -3.62
N THR A 174 12.45 -19.63 -3.00
CA THR A 174 13.76 -20.28 -3.15
C THR A 174 13.56 -21.43 -4.12
N THR A 175 13.76 -21.24 -5.43
CA THR A 175 14.22 -22.29 -6.37
C THR A 175 14.37 -21.77 -7.81
N PHE A 176 15.35 -22.34 -8.52
CA PHE A 176 15.87 -21.92 -9.83
C PHE A 176 14.87 -22.07 -11.01
N ARG A 177 13.70 -22.69 -10.81
CA ARG A 177 12.68 -22.90 -11.86
C ARG A 177 11.89 -21.62 -12.20
N ASP A 178 11.71 -20.73 -11.24
CA ASP A 178 10.84 -19.55 -11.41
C ASP A 178 11.50 -18.43 -12.24
N LEU A 179 12.84 -18.44 -12.33
CA LEU A 179 13.62 -17.56 -13.20
C LEU A 179 13.29 -17.78 -14.69
N HIS A 180 12.95 -19.00 -15.09
CA HIS A 180 12.64 -19.31 -16.50
C HIS A 180 11.26 -18.78 -16.92
N GLN A 181 10.28 -18.83 -16.01
CA GLN A 181 8.93 -18.34 -16.26
C GLN A 181 8.88 -16.80 -16.34
N ILE A 182 9.66 -16.13 -15.49
CA ILE A 182 9.85 -14.68 -15.54
C ILE A 182 10.51 -14.28 -16.87
N LYS A 183 11.56 -15.00 -17.32
CA LYS A 183 12.23 -14.74 -18.60
C LYS A 183 11.31 -14.87 -19.82
N MET A 184 10.37 -15.84 -19.81
CA MET A 184 9.39 -16.01 -20.88
C MET A 184 8.40 -14.84 -20.96
N ASN A 185 7.95 -14.32 -19.81
CA ASN A 185 7.05 -13.15 -19.76
C ASN A 185 7.77 -11.86 -20.23
N PHE A 186 9.04 -11.70 -19.91
CA PHE A 186 9.86 -10.59 -20.45
C PHE A 186 10.04 -10.66 -21.98
N THR A 187 10.13 -11.86 -22.55
CA THR A 187 10.28 -12.04 -24.01
C THR A 187 9.00 -11.68 -24.78
N LYS A 188 7.81 -11.94 -24.20
CA LYS A 188 6.52 -11.51 -24.75
C LYS A 188 6.35 -9.99 -24.72
N ILE A 189 6.78 -9.34 -23.64
CA ILE A 189 6.72 -7.87 -23.50
C ILE A 189 7.71 -7.19 -24.47
N ARG A 190 8.89 -7.77 -24.67
CA ARG A 190 9.92 -7.28 -25.61
C ARG A 190 9.47 -7.27 -27.08
N ARG A 191 8.61 -8.22 -27.49
CA ARG A 191 8.02 -8.24 -28.85
C ARG A 191 7.04 -7.09 -29.10
N SER A 192 6.43 -6.51 -28.07
CA SER A 192 5.46 -5.42 -28.23
C SER A 192 6.11 -4.03 -28.31
N TYR A 193 7.38 -3.86 -27.91
CA TYR A 193 8.03 -2.54 -27.83
C TYR A 193 9.55 -2.61 -28.12
N PRO A 194 9.97 -2.58 -29.39
CA PRO A 194 11.35 -2.88 -29.79
C PRO A 194 12.38 -1.74 -29.57
N ASN A 195 11.96 -0.50 -29.24
CA ASN A 195 12.84 0.67 -29.26
C ASN A 195 12.85 1.51 -27.97
N ARG A 196 13.39 0.98 -26.86
CA ARG A 196 13.84 1.82 -25.73
C ARG A 196 15.12 1.27 -25.09
N LYS A 197 16.16 2.12 -25.05
CA LYS A 197 17.44 1.86 -24.37
C LYS A 197 17.23 1.80 -22.85
N GLU A 198 17.71 0.72 -22.24
CA GLU A 198 17.74 0.50 -20.79
C GLU A 198 18.84 1.34 -20.11
N MET A 199 18.59 1.79 -18.88
CA MET A 199 19.61 2.20 -17.92
C MET A 199 19.81 1.02 -16.96
N LEU A 200 21.03 0.48 -16.92
CA LEU A 200 21.38 -0.76 -16.23
C LEU A 200 21.42 -0.56 -14.70
N TRP A 201 20.90 -1.52 -13.96
CA TRP A 201 20.73 -1.56 -12.50
C TRP A 201 22.03 -1.70 -11.66
N ARG A 202 23.16 -1.11 -12.06
CA ARG A 202 24.43 -1.25 -11.32
C ARG A 202 24.77 -0.14 -10.32
N ASP A 203 24.04 0.97 -10.29
CA ASP A 203 24.52 2.17 -9.57
C ASP A 203 23.71 2.58 -8.32
N VAL A 204 22.92 1.69 -7.71
CA VAL A 204 22.13 2.03 -6.49
C VAL A 204 22.25 0.99 -5.37
N VAL A 205 23.45 0.45 -5.17
CA VAL A 205 23.80 -0.23 -3.90
C VAL A 205 25.19 0.22 -3.48
N ALA A 206 25.22 1.15 -2.52
CA ALA A 206 26.25 1.29 -1.50
C ALA A 206 25.54 1.52 -0.16
#